data_AF-A0A7C5AZR5-F1
#
_entry.id   AF-A0A7C5AZR5-F1
#
_cell.length_a   1.000
_cell.length_b   1.000
_cell.length_c   1.000
_cell.angle_alpha   90.00
_cell.angle_beta   90.00
_cell.angle_gamma   90.00
#
_symmetry.space_group_name_H-M   'P 1'
#
loop_
_entity.id
_entity.type
_entity.pdbx_description
1 polymer ?
#
loop_
_entity_poly.entity_id
_entity_poly.type
_entity_poly.pdbx_seq_one_letter_code
_entity_poly.pdbx_strand_id
1 'polypeptide(L)' 'MAADSSGRGYDISQWYDSKPVKIGWLAILGIGIFWVLYQRAFGYSHGLDSMTPEFDSVWMGLWRFNILANATFFAVT' A
#
# COMPACT_ATOMS: atom_id res chain seq x y z
N MET A 1 -45.47 17.47 -18.35
CA MET A 1 -45.40 17.57 -16.87
C MET A 1 -44.23 16.71 -16.43
N ALA A 2 -43.14 17.35 -16.00
CA ALA A 2 -42.00 16.63 -15.44
C ALA A 2 -42.45 15.98 -14.13
N ALA A 3 -42.43 14.64 -14.10
CA ALA A 3 -42.63 13.91 -12.87
C ALA A 3 -41.34 14.00 -12.06
N ASP A 4 -41.27 15.00 -11.19
CA ASP A 4 -40.39 14.99 -10.03
C ASP A 4 -40.92 13.90 -9.09
N SER A 5 -40.25 12.76 -9.06
CA SER A 5 -40.42 11.72 -8.04
C SER A 5 -39.20 11.71 -7.14
N SER A 6 -39.17 12.70 -6.26
CA SER A 6 -38.41 12.85 -5.03
C SER A 6 -38.54 11.64 -4.08
N GLY A 7 -38.01 10.48 -4.47
CA GLY A 7 -38.17 9.24 -3.72
C GLY A 7 -36.86 8.47 -3.61
N ARG A 8 -35.97 8.88 -2.68
CA ARG A 8 -34.92 8.03 -2.07
C ARG A 8 -34.28 7.05 -3.06
N GLY A 9 -33.94 7.54 -4.25
CA GLY A 9 -33.55 6.72 -5.39
C GLY A 9 -32.15 6.22 -5.13
N TYR A 10 -32.01 4.90 -4.99
CA TYR A 10 -30.72 4.23 -4.93
C TYR A 10 -29.87 4.69 -6.13
N ASP A 11 -28.86 5.52 -5.84
CA ASP A 11 -27.96 6.05 -6.85
C ASP A 11 -26.97 4.95 -7.24
N ILE A 12 -27.30 4.24 -8.33
CA ILE A 12 -26.46 3.19 -8.93
C ILE A 12 -25.04 3.69 -9.25
N SER A 13 -24.84 5.00 -9.45
CA SER A 13 -23.53 5.55 -9.76
C SER A 13 -22.54 5.45 -8.59
N GLN A 14 -23.00 5.40 -7.33
CA GLN A 14 -22.14 5.15 -6.17
C GLN A 14 -21.53 3.74 -6.19
N TRP A 15 -22.25 2.74 -6.73
CA TRP A 15 -21.73 1.36 -6.84
C TRP A 15 -20.65 1.22 -7.92
N TYR A 16 -20.59 2.16 -8.86
CA TYR A 16 -19.60 2.18 -9.94
C TYR A 16 -18.45 3.16 -9.69
N ASP A 17 -18.38 3.85 -8.55
CA ASP A 17 -17.23 4.71 -8.25
C ASP A 17 -15.97 3.87 -8.08
N SER A 18 -15.21 3.80 -9.18
CA SER A 18 -14.01 2.97 -9.30
C SER A 18 -12.77 3.67 -8.77
N LYS A 19 -12.87 4.95 -8.35
CA LYS A 19 -11.73 5.73 -7.86
C LYS A 19 -11.00 5.07 -6.69
N PRO A 20 -11.66 4.63 -5.59
CA PRO A 20 -10.96 4.00 -4.48
C PRO A 20 -10.25 2.70 -4.90
N VAL A 21 -10.86 1.92 -5.78
CA VAL A 21 -10.27 0.68 -6.32
C VAL A 21 -9.01 1.00 -7.13
N LYS A 22 -9.05 2.00 -8.01
CA LYS A 22 -7.89 2.42 -8.81
C LYS A 22 -6.75 2.93 -7.93
N ILE A 23 -7.07 3.70 -6.89
CA ILE A 23 -6.07 4.20 -5.93
C ILE A 23 -5.43 3.01 -5.19
N GLY A 24 -6.24 2.06 -4.71
CA GLY A 24 -5.73 0.86 -4.06
C GLY A 24 -4.81 0.03 -4.97
N TRP A 25 -5.22 -0.19 -6.22
CA TRP A 25 -4.40 -0.89 -7.21
C TRP A 25 -3.08 -0.19 -7.53
N LEU A 26 -3.10 1.14 -7.68
CA LEU A 26 -1.88 1.91 -7.91
C LEU A 26 -0.95 1.87 -6.69
N ALA A 27 -1.50 1.90 -5.47
CA ALA A 27 -0.71 1.76 -4.25
C ALA A 27 -0.03 0.39 -4.17
N ILE A 28 -0.77 -0.70 -4.46
CA ILE A 28 -0.23 -2.06 -4.50
C ILE A 28 0.87 -2.19 -5.56
N LEU A 29 0.65 -1.66 -6.76
CA LEU A 29 1.66 -1.64 -7.82
C LEU A 29 2.91 -0.85 -7.40
N GLY A 30 2.74 0.32 -6.78
CA GLY A 30 3.85 1.12 -6.28
C GLY A 30 4.70 0.36 -5.26
N ILE A 31 4.06 -0.34 -4.32
CA ILE A 31 4.74 -1.19 -3.33
C ILE A 31 5.47 -2.36 -4.01
N GLY A 32 4.86 -2.98 -5.01
CA GLY A 32 5.49 -4.05 -5.79
C GLY A 32 6.76 -3.58 -6.52
N ILE A 33 6.68 -2.43 -7.21
CA ILE A 33 7.82 -1.82 -7.90
C ILE A 33 8.92 -1.47 -6.89
N PHE A 34 8.55 -0.85 -5.77
CA PHE A 34 9.47 -0.55 -4.68
C PHE A 34 10.24 -1.80 -4.25
N TRP A 35 9.57 -2.91 -3.97
CA TRP A 35 10.22 -4.14 -3.52
C TRP A 35 11.19 -4.72 -4.55
N VAL A 36 10.80 -4.73 -5.82
CA VAL A 36 11.69 -5.21 -6.90
C VAL A 36 12.95 -4.36 -6.99
N LEU A 37 12.81 -3.03 -6.96
CA LEU A 37 13.96 -2.11 -7.03
C LEU A 37 14.83 -2.22 -5.77
N TYR A 38 14.22 -2.33 -4.60
CA TYR A 38 14.91 -2.46 -3.33
C TYR A 38 15.74 -3.74 -3.25
N GLN A 39 15.13 -4.89 -3.58
CA GLN A 39 15.82 -6.17 -3.66
C GLN A 39 16.92 -6.16 -4.72
N ARG A 40 16.69 -5.51 -5.87
CA ARG A 40 17.72 -5.38 -6.91
C ARG A 40 18.91 -4.54 -6.45
N ALA A 41 18.69 -3.48 -5.70
CA ALA A 41 19.76 -2.60 -5.23
C ALA A 41 20.55 -3.21 -4.06
N PHE A 42 19.85 -3.82 -3.09
CA PHE A 42 20.44 -4.21 -1.82
C PHE A 42 20.55 -5.73 -1.59
N GLY A 43 19.92 -6.55 -2.43
CA GLY A 43 19.87 -8.01 -2.25
C GLY A 43 21.24 -8.67 -2.27
N TYR A 44 22.02 -8.43 -3.33
CA TYR A 44 23.37 -9.01 -3.44
C TYR A 44 24.44 -8.26 -2.65
N SER A 45 24.23 -6.97 -2.38
CA SER A 45 25.24 -6.13 -1.72
C SER A 45 25.17 -6.21 -0.20
N HIS A 46 23.97 -6.11 0.37
CA HIS A 46 23.77 -5.98 1.82
C HIS A 46 22.71 -6.95 2.36
N GLY A 47 22.22 -7.88 1.54
CA GLY A 47 21.17 -8.85 1.91
C GLY A 47 21.66 -10.29 2.09
N LEU A 48 22.92 -10.60 1.76
CA LEU A 48 23.44 -11.97 1.78
C LEU A 48 23.93 -12.41 3.15
N ASP A 49 24.63 -11.54 3.87
CA ASP A 49 25.15 -11.84 5.22
C ASP A 49 24.37 -11.04 6.27
N SER A 50 23.57 -11.75 7.05
CA SER A 50 22.69 -11.18 8.07
C SER A 50 23.40 -10.78 9.37
N MET A 51 24.65 -11.19 9.58
CA MET A 51 25.40 -10.81 10.79
C MET A 51 26.12 -9.47 10.64
N THR A 52 26.12 -8.90 9.43
CA THR A 52 26.77 -7.62 9.15
C THR A 52 25.94 -6.43 9.65
N PRO A 53 26.58 -5.35 10.13
CA PRO A 53 25.86 -4.16 10.56
C PRO A 53 25.07 -3.49 9.43
N GLU A 54 25.51 -3.64 8.18
CA GLU A 54 24.81 -3.11 7.01
C GLU A 54 23.45 -3.77 6.83
N PHE A 55 23.35 -5.08 7.07
CA PHE A 55 22.09 -5.81 7.02
C PHE A 55 21.09 -5.27 8.05
N ASP A 56 21.55 -4.96 9.28
CA ASP A 56 20.66 -4.39 10.30
C ASP A 56 20.11 -3.02 9.89
N SER A 57 20.95 -2.18 9.28
CA SER A 57 20.52 -0.84 8.83
C SER A 57 19.54 -0.88 7.65
N VAL A 58 19.78 -1.74 6.67
CA VAL A 58 19.03 -1.79 5.41
C VAL A 58 17.81 -2.70 5.56
N TRP A 59 18.00 -3.96 5.94
CA TRP A 59 16.92 -4.95 5.95
C TRP A 59 16.13 -4.93 7.25
N MET A 60 16.80 -4.99 8.39
CA MET A 60 16.10 -4.99 9.68
C MET A 60 15.49 -3.62 9.98
N GLY A 61 16.13 -2.52 9.58
CA GLY A 61 15.57 -1.17 9.66
C GLY A 61 14.24 -1.06 8.91
N LEU A 62 14.20 -1.50 7.64
CA LEU A 62 12.97 -1.50 6.84
C LEU A 62 11.89 -2.42 7.44
N TRP A 63 12.28 -3.58 7.97
CA TRP A 63 11.36 -4.51 8.62
C TRP A 63 10.73 -3.90 9.89
N ARG A 64 11.53 -3.29 10.77
CA ARG A 64 11.06 -2.60 11.98
C ARG A 64 10.09 -1.47 11.62
N PHE A 65 10.46 -0.66 10.63
CA PHE A 65 9.58 0.38 10.10
C PHE A 65 8.25 -0.20 9.62
N ASN A 66 8.29 -1.31 8.88
CA ASN A 66 7.08 -1.94 8.35
C ASN A 66 6.15 -2.43 9.47
N ILE A 67 6.68 -3.03 10.53
CA ILE A 67 5.88 -3.43 11.70
C ILE A 67 5.21 -2.22 12.34
N LEU A 68 5.97 -1.16 12.60
CA LEU A 68 5.44 0.04 13.24
C LEU A 68 4.40 0.74 12.36
N ALA A 69 4.64 0.82 11.05
CA ALA A 69 3.71 1.40 10.10
C ALA A 69 2.39 0.62 10.04
N ASN A 70 2.44 -0.72 9.98
CA ASN A 70 1.24 -1.55 10.01
C ASN A 70 0.50 -1.46 11.34
N ALA A 71 1.22 -1.54 12.47
CA ALA A 71 0.62 -1.40 13.80
C ALA A 71 -0.10 -0.05 13.94
N THR A 72 0.53 1.03 13.46
CA THR A 72 -0.07 2.37 13.47
C THR A 72 -1.28 2.44 12.56
N PHE A 73 -1.20 1.90 11.33
CA PHE A 73 -2.31 1.86 10.39
C PHE A 73 -3.54 1.19 11.01
N PHE A 74 -3.39 -0.04 11.55
CA PHE A 74 -4.49 -0.74 12.22
C PHE A 74 -5.01 -0.05 13.49
N ALA A 75 -4.19 0.77 14.15
CA ALA A 75 -4.63 1.52 15.33
C ALA A 75 -5.48 2.74 14.98
N VAL A 76 -5.37 3.29 13.76
CA VAL A 76 -6.01 4.56 13.36
C VAL A 76 -7.10 4.41 12.29
N THR A 77 -7.21 3.25 11.65
CA THR A 77 -8.26 2.89 10.69
C THR A 77 -9.22 1.87 11.28
#